data_AF-A0A0J9TY18-F1
#
_entry.id   AF-A0A0J9TY18-F1
#
_cell.length_a   1.000
_cell.length_b   1.000
_cell.length_c   1.000
_cell.angle_alpha   90.00
_cell.angle_beta   90.00
_cell.angle_gamma   90.00
#
_symmetry.space_group_name_H-M   'P 1'
#
loop_
_entity.id
_entity.type
_entity.pdbx_description
1 polymer ?
#
loop_
_entity_poly.entity_id
_entity_poly.type
_entity_poly.pdbx_seq_one_letter_code
_entity_poly.pdbx_strand_id
1 'polypeptide(L)'
;MSNHNKCNPKFETVNHQDWENRNKLYDYYIDYDTLSTVARFHDRVCKYYKTFEEKKSLYKHIEREYSSRGYICSQFFNNSKEYS
;
A
#
# COMPACT_ATOMS: atom_id res chain seq x y z
N MET A 1 -10.34 8.48 -30.05
CA MET A 1 -10.54 7.18 -29.37
C MET A 1 -10.53 7.46 -27.88
N SER A 2 -11.66 7.31 -27.18
CA SER A 2 -11.76 7.68 -25.78
C SER A 2 -11.34 6.50 -24.89
N ASN A 3 -10.38 6.74 -23.98
CA ASN A 3 -9.80 5.75 -23.05
C ASN A 3 -10.76 5.38 -21.89
N HIS A 4 -12.07 5.30 -22.12
CA HIS A 4 -13.08 5.24 -21.06
C HIS A 4 -13.12 3.90 -20.29
N ASN A 5 -12.32 2.90 -20.70
CA ASN A 5 -12.30 1.57 -20.09
C ASN A 5 -11.00 1.26 -19.30
N LYS A 6 -10.12 2.24 -19.06
CA LYS A 6 -8.88 1.99 -18.31
C LYS A 6 -9.09 1.91 -16.79
N CYS A 7 -10.14 2.54 -16.28
CA CYS A 7 -10.50 2.50 -14.87
C CYS A 7 -11.78 1.68 -14.72
N ASN A 8 -11.63 0.39 -14.39
CA ASN A 8 -12.75 -0.42 -13.94
C ASN A 8 -12.77 -0.39 -12.39
N PRO A 9 -13.61 0.45 -11.76
CA PRO A 9 -13.66 0.55 -10.32
C PRO A 9 -14.17 -0.77 -9.73
N LYS A 10 -13.29 -1.49 -9.01
CA LYS A 10 -13.68 -2.71 -8.30
C LYS A 10 -14.32 -2.32 -6.97
N PHE A 11 -15.61 -1.95 -6.98
CA PHE A 11 -16.32 -1.57 -5.75
C PHE A 11 -16.36 -2.66 -4.67
N GLU A 12 -16.13 -3.92 -5.05
CA GLU A 12 -15.99 -5.04 -4.13
C GLU A 12 -14.81 -4.87 -3.16
N THR A 13 -13.79 -4.06 -3.50
CA THR A 13 -12.65 -3.80 -2.60
C THR A 13 -13.01 -2.91 -1.41
N VAL A 14 -14.11 -2.14 -1.50
CA VAL A 14 -14.52 -1.15 -0.49
C VAL A 14 -15.34 -1.79 0.65
N ASN A 15 -15.87 -3.00 0.43
CA ASN A 15 -16.70 -3.73 1.41
C ASN A 15 -15.89 -4.54 2.43
N HIS A 16 -14.57 -4.39 2.45
CA HIS A 16 -13.73 -5.05 3.44
C HIS A 16 -13.72 -4.28 4.77
N GLN A 17 -13.85 -5.00 5.88
CA GLN A 17 -13.81 -4.42 7.23
C GLN A 17 -12.50 -3.67 7.52
N ASP A 18 -11.42 -4.03 6.82
CA ASP A 18 -10.10 -3.41 6.88
C ASP A 18 -9.78 -2.52 5.67
N TRP A 19 -10.81 -2.07 4.92
CA TRP A 19 -10.68 -1.18 3.76
C TRP A 19 -9.81 0.04 4.04
N GLU A 20 -9.98 0.71 5.19
CA GLU A 20 -9.21 1.90 5.53
C GLU A 20 -7.69 1.61 5.61
N ASN A 21 -7.32 0.48 6.20
CA ASN A 21 -5.93 0.04 6.30
C ASN A 21 -5.38 -0.33 4.93
N ARG A 22 -6.17 -1.03 4.11
CA ARG A 22 -5.79 -1.37 2.73
C ARG A 22 -5.57 -0.10 1.91
N ASN A 23 -6.47 0.88 1.98
CA ASN A 23 -6.34 2.15 1.27
C ASN A 23 -5.06 2.90 1.68
N LYS A 24 -4.76 2.96 2.99
CA LYS A 24 -3.51 3.56 3.50
C LYS A 24 -2.24 2.87 2.99
N LEU A 25 -2.30 1.57 2.71
CA LEU A 25 -1.19 0.81 2.10
C LEU A 25 -1.09 1.08 0.60
N TYR A 26 -2.23 1.19 -0.11
CA TYR A 26 -2.27 1.61 -1.52
C TYR A 26 -1.66 2.99 -1.72
N ASP A 27 -2.11 3.98 -0.94
CA ASP A 27 -1.59 5.34 -1.02
C ASP A 27 -0.07 5.37 -0.77
N TYR A 28 0.38 4.62 0.24
CA TYR A 28 1.81 4.49 0.55
C TYR A 28 2.63 3.85 -0.57
N TYR A 29 2.11 2.82 -1.22
CA TYR A 29 2.79 2.18 -2.35
C TYR A 29 2.99 3.16 -3.51
N ILE A 30 1.99 3.97 -3.83
CA ILE A 30 2.08 5.01 -4.87
C ILE A 30 3.13 6.06 -4.50
N ASP A 31 3.20 6.45 -3.23
CA ASP A 31 4.12 7.48 -2.76
C ASP A 31 5.53 6.97 -2.44
N TYR A 32 5.75 5.64 -2.42
CA TYR A 32 6.98 5.02 -1.91
C TYR A 32 8.23 5.54 -2.60
N ASP A 33 8.26 5.57 -3.93
CA ASP A 33 9.45 5.98 -4.68
C ASP A 33 9.84 7.42 -4.38
N THR A 34 8.83 8.29 -4.25
CA THR A 34 9.03 9.69 -3.87
C THR A 34 9.55 9.79 -2.45
N LEU A 35 8.90 9.11 -1.49
CA LEU A 35 9.30 9.11 -0.08
C LEU A 35 10.71 8.55 0.12
N SER A 36 11.04 7.46 -0.56
CA SER A 36 12.35 6.80 -0.53
C SER A 36 13.44 7.72 -1.08
N THR A 37 13.17 8.37 -2.22
CA THR A 37 14.09 9.33 -2.82
C THR A 37 14.34 10.51 -1.87
N VAL A 38 13.27 11.13 -1.38
CA VAL A 38 13.39 12.28 -0.47
C VAL A 38 14.11 11.88 0.82
N ALA A 39 13.82 10.71 1.39
CA ALA A 39 14.52 10.22 2.57
C ALA A 39 16.03 10.07 2.32
N ARG A 40 16.44 9.47 1.20
CA ARG A 40 17.87 9.29 0.87
C ARG A 40 18.64 10.61 0.79
N PHE A 41 18.01 11.68 0.31
CA PHE A 41 18.67 12.98 0.11
C PHE A 41 18.48 13.96 1.27
N HIS A 42 17.40 13.82 2.05
CA HIS A 42 16.97 14.83 3.02
C HIS A 42 16.78 14.32 4.45
N ASP A 43 17.04 13.04 4.74
CA ASP A 43 16.83 12.47 6.09
C ASP A 43 17.95 12.82 7.07
N ARG A 44 18.16 14.12 7.30
CA ARG A 44 19.10 14.62 8.31
C ARG A 44 18.66 14.36 9.75
N VAL A 45 17.41 13.94 9.97
CA VAL A 45 16.77 13.85 11.30
C VAL A 45 15.93 12.57 11.50
N CYS A 46 16.16 11.52 10.71
CA CYS A 46 15.42 10.25 10.79
C CYS A 46 13.89 10.42 10.78
N LYS A 47 13.40 11.48 10.15
CA LYS A 47 11.97 11.79 10.10
C LYS A 47 11.24 10.74 9.28
N TYR A 48 11.87 10.30 8.19
CA TYR A 48 11.31 9.31 7.28
C TYR A 48 11.39 7.90 7.85
N TYR A 49 12.37 7.60 8.70
CA TYR A 49 12.48 6.31 9.40
C TYR A 49 11.20 5.95 10.16
N LYS A 50 10.62 6.91 10.92
CA LYS A 50 9.35 6.68 11.64
C LYS A 50 8.20 6.36 10.70
N THR A 51 8.10 7.08 9.58
CA THR A 51 7.09 6.82 8.55
C THR A 51 7.24 5.42 7.96
N PHE A 52 8.46 4.98 7.65
CA PHE A 52 8.69 3.63 7.14
C PHE A 52 8.33 2.53 8.16
N GLU A 53 8.66 2.71 9.45
CA GLU A 53 8.29 1.75 10.50
C GLU A 53 6.77 1.63 10.70
N GLU A 54 6.04 2.76 10.68
CA GLU A 54 4.56 2.75 10.74
C GLU A 54 3.95 1.98 9.56
N LYS A 55 4.50 2.18 8.34
CA LYS A 55 4.01 1.52 7.13
C LYS A 55 4.36 0.03 7.10
N LYS A 56 5.51 -0.36 7.64
CA LYS A 56 5.89 -1.76 7.86
C LYS A 56 4.95 -2.47 8.84
N SER A 57 4.56 -1.79 9.92
CA SER A 57 3.56 -2.31 10.86
C SER A 57 2.19 -2.50 10.18
N LEU A 58 1.76 -1.53 9.38
CA LEU A 58 0.54 -1.61 8.58
C LEU A 58 0.56 -2.80 7.61
N TYR A 59 1.66 -2.99 6.89
CA TYR A 59 1.84 -4.13 5.98
C TYR A 59 1.69 -5.47 6.72
N LYS A 60 2.35 -5.65 7.87
CA LYS A 60 2.25 -6.88 8.68
C LYS A 60 0.84 -7.14 9.19
N HIS A 61 0.09 -6.09 9.55
CA HIS A 61 -1.31 -6.23 9.94
C HIS A 61 -2.14 -6.75 8.77
N ILE A 62 -1.99 -6.14 7.59
CA ILE A 62 -2.70 -6.55 6.38
C ILE A 62 -2.30 -7.96 5.96
N GLU A 63 -1.01 -8.34 6.04
CA GLU A 63 -0.51 -9.69 5.73
C GLU A 63 -1.16 -10.79 6.59
N ARG A 64 -1.38 -10.52 7.88
CA ARG A 64 -2.06 -11.44 8.79
C ARG A 64 -3.53 -11.60 8.42
N GLU A 65 -4.22 -10.50 8.13
CA GLU A 65 -5.62 -10.50 7.65
C GLU A 65 -5.75 -11.07 6.23
N TYR A 66 -4.68 -11.00 5.44
CA TYR A 66 -4.59 -11.58 4.10
C TYR A 66 -4.57 -13.10 4.16
N SER A 67 -3.80 -13.65 5.10
CA SER A 67 -3.68 -15.10 5.30
C SER A 67 -5.01 -15.77 5.69
N SER A 68 -6.03 -14.99 6.07
CA SER A 68 -7.35 -15.46 6.46
C SER A 68 -8.46 -15.25 5.40
N ARG A 69 -8.21 -14.51 4.30
CA ARG A 69 -9.25 -14.16 3.28
C ARG A 69 -8.73 -14.24 1.84
N GLY A 70 -9.50 -14.91 0.96
CA GLY A 70 -9.08 -15.40 -0.36
C GLY A 70 -8.79 -14.40 -1.51
N TYR A 71 -8.45 -15.02 -2.65
CA TYR A 71 -7.85 -14.62 -3.95
C TYR A 71 -7.90 -13.16 -4.46
N ILE A 72 -8.93 -12.34 -4.19
CA ILE A 72 -9.11 -11.03 -4.87
C ILE A 72 -8.01 -10.02 -4.52
N CYS A 73 -7.43 -10.14 -3.33
CA CYS A 73 -6.40 -9.19 -2.88
C CYS A 73 -4.96 -9.56 -3.37
N SER A 74 -4.79 -10.68 -4.10
CA SER A 74 -3.48 -11.34 -4.23
C SER A 74 -2.50 -10.63 -5.15
N GLN A 75 -3.00 -9.95 -6.19
CA GLN A 75 -2.10 -9.31 -7.15
C GLN A 75 -1.42 -8.06 -6.56
N PHE A 76 -2.17 -7.19 -5.88
CA PHE A 76 -1.59 -5.96 -5.34
C PHE A 76 -0.68 -6.23 -4.15
N PHE A 77 -1.12 -7.08 -3.21
CA PHE A 77 -0.32 -7.42 -2.03
C PHE A 77 1.02 -8.03 -2.44
N ASN A 78 1.03 -8.94 -3.42
CA ASN A 78 2.27 -9.51 -3.94
C ASN A 78 3.19 -8.47 -4.59
N ASN A 79 2.64 -7.47 -5.30
CA ASN A 79 3.45 -6.40 -5.88
C ASN A 79 4.01 -5.42 -4.83
N SER A 80 3.33 -5.28 -3.69
CA SER A 80 3.79 -4.43 -2.58
C SER A 80 4.89 -5.06 -1.72
N LYS A 81 5.17 -6.36 -1.86
CA LYS A 81 6.22 -7.09 -1.10
C LYS A 81 7.62 -6.51 -1.28
N GLU A 82 7.91 -5.95 -2.44
CA GLU A 82 9.23 -5.35 -2.71
C GLU A 82 9.46 -4.06 -1.91
N TYR A 83 8.40 -3.51 -1.31
CA TYR A 83 8.37 -2.21 -0.65
C TYR A 83 8.06 -2.30 0.87
N SER A 84 7.97 -3.52 1.41
CA SER A 84 7.64 -3.85 2.81
C SER A 84 8.86 -4.30 3.62
#